data_AF-A0A7Y3KZT6-F1
#
_entry.id   AF-A0A7Y3KZT6-F1
#
_cell.length_a   1.000
_cell.length_b   1.000
_cell.length_c   1.000
_cell.angle_alpha   90.00
_cell.angle_beta   90.00
_cell.angle_gamma   90.00
#
_symmetry.space_group_name_H-M   'P 1'
#
loop_
_entity.id
_entity.type
_entity.pdbx_description
1 polymer ?
#
loop_
_entity_poly.entity_id
_entity_poly.type
_entity_poly.pdbx_seq_one_letter_code
_entity_poly.pdbx_strand_id
1 'polypeptide(L)'
;MKRPRIVLAALLAAGGCAFSRGSASISDAGAALDRNVAATEAIDRWEPLPAAAARRLTSEYGIPDEVTKTSLSWSNIGPWRRIVVRDVPPPAVPGTDAGIIEQAVGYSMTPAQSADLAAFDARLAFNPRSQELSARSDREELNFLRLNLADDVVHQRLSPVQARKSYYREVEFDAAGMSEPQLHALLLTP
;
A
#
# COMPACT_ATOMS: atom_id res chain seq x y z
N MET A 1 -42.25 13.42 -61.72
CA MET A 1 -41.47 12.70 -62.75
C MET A 1 -40.02 13.21 -62.75
N LYS A 2 -39.08 12.31 -63.04
CA LYS A 2 -37.59 12.42 -63.07
C LYS A 2 -36.83 12.22 -61.74
N ARG A 3 -36.46 10.95 -61.49
CA ARG A 3 -35.29 10.48 -60.73
C ARG A 3 -34.07 10.38 -61.72
N PRO A 4 -32.86 9.95 -61.33
CA PRO A 4 -32.02 10.23 -60.15
C PRO A 4 -30.54 10.56 -60.56
N ARG A 5 -29.67 10.89 -59.59
CA ARG A 5 -28.26 10.44 -59.64
C ARG A 5 -27.78 10.08 -58.23
N ILE A 6 -27.29 8.85 -58.14
CA ILE A 6 -26.60 8.22 -57.01
C ILE A 6 -25.15 8.70 -57.02
N VAL A 7 -24.60 9.09 -55.86
CA VAL A 7 -23.18 8.86 -55.55
C VAL A 7 -23.07 8.41 -54.10
N LEU A 8 -22.52 7.21 -53.95
CA LEU A 8 -22.11 6.53 -52.75
C LEU A 8 -20.70 7.01 -52.36
N ALA A 9 -20.46 7.36 -51.10
CA ALA A 9 -19.14 7.29 -50.50
C ALA A 9 -19.27 7.13 -48.98
N ALA A 10 -19.01 5.91 -48.52
CA ALA A 10 -18.77 5.58 -47.13
C ALA A 10 -17.34 5.98 -46.74
N LEU A 11 -17.15 6.42 -45.50
CA LEU A 11 -15.87 6.28 -44.80
C LEU A 11 -16.14 6.22 -43.29
N LEU A 12 -16.00 5.00 -42.76
CA LEU A 12 -15.83 4.72 -41.35
C LEU A 12 -14.52 5.35 -40.86
N ALA A 13 -14.56 6.00 -39.70
CA ALA A 13 -13.38 6.18 -38.86
C ALA A 13 -13.69 5.57 -37.48
N ALA A 14 -13.42 4.28 -37.33
CA ALA A 14 -13.32 3.64 -36.03
C ALA A 14 -11.99 4.10 -35.41
N GLY A 15 -12.07 5.05 -34.47
CA GLY A 15 -10.94 5.44 -33.64
C GLY A 15 -10.58 4.30 -32.70
N GLY A 16 -9.53 3.55 -33.05
CA GLY A 16 -8.99 2.49 -32.22
C GLY A 16 -8.33 3.05 -30.96
N CYS A 17 -8.82 2.65 -29.79
CA CYS A 17 -8.04 2.71 -28.56
C CYS A 17 -6.92 1.68 -28.67
N ALA A 18 -5.71 2.14 -29.00
CA ALA A 18 -4.51 1.33 -28.88
C ALA A 18 -4.15 1.20 -27.39
N PHE A 19 -4.64 0.15 -26.73
CA PHE A 19 -4.05 -0.32 -25.48
C PHE A 19 -2.69 -0.94 -25.80
N SER A 20 -1.61 -0.20 -25.58
CA SER A 20 -0.26 -0.77 -25.59
C SER A 20 -0.08 -1.61 -24.32
N ARG A 21 -0.40 -2.91 -24.37
CA ARG A 21 0.17 -3.88 -23.43
C ARG A 21 1.64 -4.05 -23.78
N GLY A 22 2.53 -3.47 -22.97
CA GLY A 22 3.95 -3.76 -23.06
C GLY A 22 4.19 -5.25 -22.86
N SER A 23 4.76 -5.92 -23.85
CA SER A 23 5.22 -7.30 -23.73
C SER A 23 6.51 -7.30 -22.91
N ALA A 24 6.47 -7.86 -21.70
CA ALA A 24 7.67 -8.10 -20.90
C ALA A 24 8.67 -8.96 -21.71
N SER A 25 9.95 -8.61 -21.66
CA SER A 25 10.99 -9.35 -22.38
C SER A 25 11.32 -10.67 -21.69
N ILE A 26 11.91 -11.63 -22.42
CA ILE A 26 12.39 -12.90 -21.84
C ILE A 26 13.41 -12.66 -20.72
N SER A 27 14.24 -11.62 -20.83
CA SER A 27 15.17 -11.22 -19.77
C SER A 27 14.46 -10.71 -18.50
N ASP A 28 13.35 -9.97 -18.65
CA ASP A 28 12.57 -9.50 -17.50
C ASP A 28 11.88 -10.67 -16.77
N ALA A 29 11.39 -11.64 -17.52
CA ALA A 29 10.80 -12.85 -16.97
C ALA A 29 11.82 -13.70 -16.20
N GLY A 30 13.05 -13.84 -16.73
CA GLY A 30 14.16 -14.51 -16.04
C GLY A 30 14.53 -13.80 -14.74
N ALA A 31 14.73 -12.49 -14.78
CA ALA A 31 15.06 -11.70 -13.59
C ALA A 31 13.94 -11.73 -12.52
N ALA A 32 12.67 -11.76 -12.94
CA ALA A 32 11.56 -11.92 -12.03
C ALA A 32 11.54 -13.30 -11.37
N LEU A 33 11.80 -14.37 -12.13
CA LEU A 33 11.90 -15.72 -11.57
C LEU A 33 13.02 -15.82 -10.53
N ASP A 34 14.20 -15.27 -10.85
CA ASP A 34 15.34 -15.25 -9.93
C ASP A 34 15.01 -14.49 -8.63
N ARG A 35 14.32 -13.35 -8.72
CA ARG A 35 13.84 -12.62 -7.53
C ARG A 35 12.83 -13.42 -6.72
N ASN A 36 11.93 -14.15 -7.37
CA ASN A 36 10.95 -14.98 -6.66
C ASN A 36 11.61 -16.13 -5.88
N VAL A 37 12.60 -16.79 -6.47
CA VAL A 37 13.41 -17.80 -5.78
C VAL A 37 14.15 -17.18 -4.61
N ALA A 38 14.83 -16.05 -4.82
CA ALA A 38 15.55 -15.35 -3.75
C ALA A 38 14.62 -14.91 -2.60
N ALA A 39 13.42 -14.43 -2.92
CA ALA A 39 12.43 -14.04 -1.92
C ALA A 39 11.99 -15.25 -1.08
N THR A 40 11.71 -16.38 -1.73
CA THR A 40 11.32 -17.61 -1.05
C THR A 40 12.42 -18.08 -0.10
N GLU A 41 13.67 -18.13 -0.57
CA GLU A 41 14.81 -18.52 0.26
C GLU A 41 15.08 -17.56 1.43
N ALA A 42 14.85 -16.26 1.24
CA ALA A 42 14.95 -15.28 2.32
C ALA A 42 13.87 -15.57 3.38
N ILE A 43 12.60 -15.64 2.98
CA ILE A 43 11.44 -15.87 3.85
C ILE A 43 11.58 -17.17 4.66
N ASP A 44 12.11 -18.24 4.07
CA ASP A 44 12.29 -19.53 4.75
C ASP A 44 13.23 -19.47 5.97
N ARG A 45 14.03 -18.40 6.09
CA ARG A 45 14.98 -18.18 7.20
C ARG A 45 14.51 -17.13 8.20
N TRP A 46 13.39 -16.47 7.94
CA TRP A 46 12.87 -15.39 8.78
C TRP A 46 12.12 -15.90 10.00
N GLU A 47 11.92 -15.01 10.96
CA GLU A 47 11.03 -15.26 12.09
C GLU A 47 9.59 -15.55 11.60
N PRO A 48 8.80 -16.39 12.31
CA PRO A 48 7.52 -16.88 11.81
C PRO A 48 6.53 -15.78 11.43
N LEU A 49 6.47 -14.70 12.21
CA LEU A 49 5.54 -13.59 12.01
C LEU A 49 5.89 -12.77 10.75
N PRO A 50 7.12 -12.22 10.59
CA PRO A 50 7.57 -11.64 9.33
C PRO A 50 7.42 -12.55 8.12
N ALA A 51 7.75 -13.85 8.26
CA ALA A 51 7.65 -14.80 7.16
C ALA A 51 6.21 -14.96 6.67
N ALA A 52 5.25 -15.09 7.59
CA ALA A 52 3.83 -15.18 7.25
C ALA A 52 3.33 -13.91 6.55
N ALA A 53 3.72 -12.73 7.03
CA ALA A 53 3.38 -11.46 6.40
C ALA A 53 3.98 -11.33 5.00
N ALA A 54 5.25 -11.70 4.82
CA ALA A 54 5.94 -11.66 3.54
C ALA A 54 5.28 -12.58 2.49
N ARG A 55 4.88 -13.80 2.88
CA ARG A 55 4.15 -14.71 1.99
C ARG A 55 2.78 -14.16 1.60
N ARG A 56 2.05 -13.56 2.55
CA ARG A 56 0.76 -12.91 2.27
C ARG A 56 0.94 -11.78 1.26
N LEU A 57 1.87 -10.86 1.50
CA LEU A 57 2.16 -9.74 0.60
C LEU A 57 2.64 -10.23 -0.77
N THR A 58 3.47 -11.28 -0.84
CA THR A 58 3.90 -11.87 -2.11
C THR A 58 2.74 -12.49 -2.88
N SER A 59 1.78 -13.13 -2.17
CA SER A 59 0.58 -13.68 -2.79
C SER A 59 -0.35 -12.59 -3.33
N GLU A 60 -0.40 -11.43 -2.69
CA GLU A 60 -1.31 -10.34 -3.02
C GLU A 60 -0.73 -9.38 -4.07
N TYR A 61 0.53 -8.97 -3.89
CA TYR A 61 1.24 -7.98 -4.69
C TYR A 61 2.22 -8.60 -5.70
N GLY A 62 2.39 -9.92 -5.67
CA GLY A 62 3.31 -10.63 -6.58
C GLY A 62 4.77 -10.54 -6.15
N ILE A 63 5.66 -10.75 -7.11
CA ILE A 63 7.11 -10.85 -6.88
C ILE A 63 7.64 -9.47 -6.41
N PRO A 64 8.40 -9.40 -5.29
CA PRO A 64 8.99 -8.14 -4.84
C PRO A 64 9.98 -7.56 -5.85
N ASP A 65 10.07 -6.23 -5.87
CA ASP A 65 11.03 -5.49 -6.70
C ASP A 65 12.44 -5.61 -6.14
N GLU A 66 12.57 -5.62 -4.81
CA GLU A 66 13.84 -5.77 -4.11
C GLU A 66 13.76 -6.88 -3.07
N VAL A 67 14.81 -7.71 -3.05
CA VAL A 67 14.98 -8.80 -2.10
C VAL A 67 16.31 -8.63 -1.39
N THR A 68 16.27 -8.56 -0.07
CA THR A 68 17.47 -8.64 0.77
C THR A 68 17.34 -9.79 1.76
N LYS A 69 18.40 -10.06 2.51
CA LYS A 69 18.37 -11.09 3.56
C LYS A 69 17.33 -10.79 4.66
N THR A 70 17.01 -9.52 4.90
CA THR A 70 16.20 -9.08 6.04
C THR A 70 15.00 -8.23 5.65
N SER A 71 14.75 -8.03 4.34
CA SER A 71 13.57 -7.30 3.87
C SER A 71 13.17 -7.67 2.44
N LEU A 72 11.88 -7.53 2.15
CA LEU A 72 11.35 -7.49 0.79
C LEU A 72 10.65 -6.14 0.59
N SER A 73 10.72 -5.60 -0.63
CA SER A 73 10.02 -4.37 -0.97
C SER A 73 9.30 -4.45 -2.32
N TRP A 74 8.19 -3.73 -2.38
CA TRP A 74 7.41 -3.49 -3.60
C TRP A 74 7.28 -1.98 -3.78
N SER A 75 7.31 -1.52 -5.02
CA SER A 75 7.27 -0.12 -5.40
C SER A 75 6.13 0.15 -6.37
N ASN A 76 5.40 1.24 -6.12
CA ASN A 76 4.31 1.74 -6.97
C ASN A 76 3.30 0.64 -7.37
N ILE A 77 2.80 -0.10 -6.38
CA ILE A 77 1.85 -1.19 -6.58
C ILE A 77 0.57 -0.97 -5.78
N GLY A 78 -0.58 -1.19 -6.42
CA GLY A 78 -1.87 -0.87 -5.82
C GLY A 78 -1.93 0.61 -5.41
N PRO A 79 -2.43 0.93 -4.21
CA PRO A 79 -2.45 2.31 -3.73
C PRO A 79 -1.12 2.75 -3.09
N TRP A 80 -0.14 1.84 -3.00
CA TRP A 80 1.11 2.05 -2.28
C TRP A 80 2.20 2.61 -3.19
N ARG A 81 2.85 3.67 -2.72
CA ARG A 81 4.15 4.10 -3.26
C ARG A 81 5.23 3.06 -2.96
N ARG A 82 5.14 2.50 -1.76
CA ARG A 82 6.10 1.50 -1.28
C ARG A 82 5.48 0.61 -0.21
N ILE A 83 5.76 -0.68 -0.30
CA ILE A 83 5.53 -1.67 0.75
C ILE A 83 6.90 -2.22 1.13
N VAL A 84 7.18 -2.34 2.43
CA VAL A 84 8.37 -3.01 2.94
C VAL A 84 7.96 -3.95 4.05
N VAL A 85 8.35 -5.21 3.96
CA VAL A 85 8.29 -6.16 5.07
C VAL A 85 9.70 -6.47 5.56
N ARG A 86 9.91 -6.52 6.88
CA ARG A 86 11.23 -6.72 7.49
C ARG A 86 11.22 -7.94 8.41
N ASP A 87 12.30 -8.70 8.37
CA ASP A 87 12.60 -9.74 9.35
C ASP A 87 13.08 -9.07 10.63
N VAL A 88 12.19 -9.00 11.63
CA VAL A 88 12.49 -8.42 12.93
C VAL A 88 12.20 -9.46 14.02
N PRO A 89 13.03 -9.50 15.08
CA PRO A 89 12.75 -10.35 16.23
C PRO A 89 11.38 -10.03 16.85
N PRO A 90 10.71 -11.02 17.46
CA PRO A 90 9.50 -10.77 18.22
C PRO A 90 9.73 -9.71 19.31
N PRO A 91 8.73 -8.86 19.60
CA PRO A 91 8.85 -7.87 20.65
C PRO A 91 8.94 -8.56 22.02
N ALA A 92 9.62 -7.90 22.96
CA ALA A 92 9.84 -8.45 24.30
C ALA A 92 8.53 -8.69 25.09
N VAL A 93 7.47 -7.95 24.74
CA VAL A 93 6.15 -8.08 25.35
C VAL A 93 5.22 -8.82 24.36
N PRO A 94 4.78 -10.05 24.68
CA PRO A 94 3.87 -10.81 23.84
C PRO A 94 2.60 -10.02 23.48
N GLY A 95 2.16 -10.13 22.23
CA GLY A 95 0.97 -9.43 21.73
C GLY A 95 1.19 -7.95 21.38
N THR A 96 2.41 -7.42 21.55
CA THR A 96 2.75 -6.09 21.04
C THR A 96 2.96 -6.15 19.54
N ASP A 97 2.46 -5.14 18.83
CA ASP A 97 2.72 -4.96 17.39
C ASP A 97 4.24 -4.79 17.15
N ALA A 98 4.84 -5.66 16.35
CA ALA A 98 6.28 -5.65 16.05
C ALA A 98 6.65 -4.63 14.97
N GLY A 99 5.69 -4.21 14.16
CA GLY A 99 5.85 -3.23 13.10
C GLY A 99 6.58 -3.81 11.89
N ILE A 100 6.25 -5.06 11.52
CA ILE A 100 7.01 -5.77 10.48
C ILE A 100 6.70 -5.26 9.06
N ILE A 101 5.53 -4.65 8.85
CA ILE A 101 5.06 -4.10 7.56
C ILE A 101 5.06 -2.58 7.65
N GLU A 102 5.80 -1.93 6.75
CA GLU A 102 5.78 -0.49 6.54
C GLU A 102 5.23 -0.17 5.15
N GLN A 103 4.19 0.66 5.09
CA GLN A 103 3.52 1.00 3.85
C GLN A 103 3.38 2.51 3.71
N ALA A 104 3.69 3.00 2.51
CA ALA A 104 3.74 4.42 2.20
C ALA A 104 2.82 4.79 1.05
N VAL A 105 2.19 5.95 1.18
CA VAL A 105 1.35 6.59 0.16
C VAL A 105 1.96 7.93 -0.24
N GLY A 106 1.64 8.41 -1.44
CA GLY A 106 1.94 9.79 -1.80
C GLY A 106 1.03 10.71 -0.97
N TYR A 107 1.63 11.69 -0.30
CA TYR A 107 0.90 12.57 0.61
C TYR A 107 1.60 13.92 0.73
N SER A 108 0.84 15.01 0.64
CA SER A 108 1.36 16.37 0.76
C SER A 108 0.84 17.03 2.03
N MET A 109 1.74 17.59 2.84
CA MET A 109 1.38 18.34 4.04
C MET A 109 2.42 19.41 4.36
N THR A 110 2.03 20.37 5.20
CA THR A 110 2.90 21.41 5.73
C THR A 110 3.72 20.88 6.93
N PRO A 111 4.86 21.52 7.26
CA PRO A 111 5.63 21.16 8.46
C PRO A 111 4.86 21.29 9.78
N ALA A 112 3.85 22.16 9.85
CA ALA A 112 3.01 22.29 11.06
C ALA A 112 2.13 21.04 11.27
N GLN A 113 1.58 20.49 10.18
CA GLN A 113 0.73 19.30 10.23
C GLN A 113 1.50 18.04 10.65
N SER A 114 2.82 17.97 10.43
CA SER A 114 3.62 16.81 10.86
C SER A 114 3.74 16.69 12.38
N ALA A 115 3.67 17.81 13.11
CA ALA A 115 3.68 17.80 14.57
C ALA A 115 2.42 17.16 15.15
N ASP A 116 1.25 17.43 14.54
CA ASP A 116 -0.02 16.83 14.96
C ASP A 116 -0.05 15.31 14.71
N LEU A 117 0.55 14.86 13.59
CA LEU A 117 0.69 13.42 13.32
C LEU A 117 1.58 12.71 14.34
N ALA A 118 2.71 13.32 14.71
CA ALA A 118 3.59 12.77 15.75
C ALA A 118 2.88 12.71 17.12
N ALA A 119 2.01 13.67 17.41
CA ALA A 119 1.18 13.66 18.61
C ALA A 119 0.08 12.58 18.57
N PHE A 120 -0.40 12.21 17.37
CA PHE A 120 -1.39 11.15 17.18
C PHE A 120 -0.76 9.76 17.31
N ASP A 121 0.28 9.46 16.54
CA ASP A 121 0.83 8.11 16.50
C ASP A 121 2.29 8.04 16.05
N ALA A 122 3.15 7.43 16.88
CA ALA A 122 4.59 7.30 16.61
C ALA A 122 4.94 6.27 15.51
N ARG A 123 3.96 5.50 15.02
CA ARG A 123 4.13 4.60 13.87
C ARG A 123 3.92 5.29 12.53
N LEU A 124 3.54 6.56 12.53
CA LEU A 124 3.49 7.40 11.33
C LEU A 124 4.84 8.07 11.08
N ALA A 125 5.21 8.18 9.81
CA ALA A 125 6.37 8.96 9.40
C ALA A 125 6.08 9.70 8.09
N PHE A 126 6.35 11.01 8.07
CA PHE A 126 6.28 11.82 6.86
C PHE A 126 7.69 12.13 6.34
N ASN A 127 7.94 11.83 5.08
CA ASN A 127 9.15 12.20 4.38
C ASN A 127 8.87 13.38 3.43
N PRO A 128 9.31 14.61 3.76
CA PRO A 128 9.03 15.79 2.94
C PRO A 128 9.75 15.79 1.60
N ARG A 129 10.82 14.98 1.43
CA ARG A 129 11.57 14.91 0.16
C ARG A 129 10.86 14.05 -0.87
N SER A 130 10.31 12.91 -0.45
CA SER A 130 9.54 12.02 -1.33
C SER A 130 8.05 12.33 -1.34
N GLN A 131 7.58 13.24 -0.46
CA GLN A 131 6.15 13.47 -0.21
C GLN A 131 5.43 12.16 0.08
N GLU A 132 6.00 11.38 1.00
CA GLU A 132 5.44 10.10 1.42
C GLU A 132 4.99 10.16 2.88
N LEU A 133 3.78 9.70 3.14
CA LEU A 133 3.32 9.37 4.48
C LEU A 133 3.28 7.84 4.61
N SER A 134 3.96 7.31 5.62
CA SER A 134 4.00 5.88 5.89
C SER A 134 3.48 5.50 7.27
N ALA A 135 2.86 4.33 7.37
CA ALA A 135 2.47 3.69 8.61
C ALA A 135 3.19 2.34 8.78
N ARG A 136 3.35 1.90 10.04
CA ARG A 136 3.99 0.63 10.37
C ARG A 136 3.17 -0.22 11.36
N SER A 137 2.88 -1.46 10.97
CA SER A 137 2.14 -2.45 11.77
C SER A 137 2.48 -3.88 11.36
N ASP A 138 1.89 -4.88 12.02
CA ASP A 138 1.97 -6.30 11.63
C ASP A 138 0.90 -6.70 10.60
N ARG A 139 -0.06 -5.80 10.38
CA ARG A 139 -1.24 -5.97 9.54
C ARG A 139 -1.40 -4.79 8.61
N GLU A 140 -1.74 -5.08 7.35
CA GLU A 140 -1.98 -4.03 6.36
C GLU A 140 -3.22 -3.21 6.72
N GLU A 141 -4.25 -3.86 7.25
CA GLU A 141 -5.51 -3.23 7.63
C GLU A 141 -5.30 -2.11 8.67
N LEU A 142 -4.36 -2.33 9.59
CA LEU A 142 -4.01 -1.34 10.61
C LEU A 142 -3.18 -0.18 10.05
N ASN A 143 -2.46 -0.39 8.93
CA ASN A 143 -1.83 0.68 8.20
C ASN A 143 -2.88 1.52 7.44
N PHE A 144 -3.90 0.90 6.82
CA PHE A 144 -5.02 1.61 6.23
C PHE A 144 -5.72 2.52 7.25
N LEU A 145 -6.14 1.95 8.40
CA LEU A 145 -6.79 2.71 9.46
C LEU A 145 -5.94 3.88 9.94
N ARG A 146 -4.65 3.63 10.21
CA ARG A 146 -3.74 4.66 10.73
C ARG A 146 -3.52 5.79 9.72
N LEU A 147 -3.41 5.48 8.43
CA LEU A 147 -3.28 6.48 7.37
C LEU A 147 -4.57 7.28 7.18
N ASN A 148 -5.73 6.62 7.19
CA ASN A 148 -7.03 7.29 7.09
C ASN A 148 -7.24 8.28 8.26
N LEU A 149 -6.92 7.88 9.49
CA LEU A 149 -6.98 8.76 10.65
C LEU A 149 -5.92 9.86 10.63
N ALA A 150 -4.76 9.62 10.02
CA ALA A 150 -3.76 10.66 9.81
C ALA A 150 -4.31 11.79 8.93
N ASP A 151 -5.07 11.45 7.89
CA ASP A 151 -5.73 12.43 7.02
C ASP A 151 -6.81 13.23 7.75
N ASP A 152 -7.59 12.58 8.61
CA ASP A 152 -8.54 13.28 9.50
C ASP A 152 -7.83 14.27 10.41
N VAL A 153 -6.64 13.95 10.93
CA VAL A 153 -5.84 14.85 11.76
C VAL A 153 -5.28 16.01 10.93
N VAL A 154 -4.69 15.73 9.77
CA VAL A 154 -4.10 16.74 8.86
C VAL A 154 -5.15 17.77 8.42
N HIS A 155 -6.38 17.32 8.18
CA HIS A 155 -7.52 18.15 7.78
C HIS A 155 -8.35 18.68 8.97
N GLN A 156 -7.88 18.49 10.21
CA GLN A 156 -8.51 18.96 11.44
C GLN A 156 -9.96 18.46 11.63
N ARG A 157 -10.33 17.34 11.00
CA ARG A 157 -11.61 16.64 11.24
C ARG A 157 -11.59 15.93 12.59
N LEU A 158 -10.39 15.50 13.02
CA LEU A 158 -10.13 14.98 14.36
C LEU A 158 -8.90 15.66 14.96
N SER A 159 -8.92 15.88 16.27
CA SER A 159 -7.69 16.15 17.02
C SER A 159 -6.84 14.87 17.17
N PRO A 160 -5.52 14.98 17.42
CA PRO A 160 -4.67 13.81 17.66
C PRO A 160 -5.18 12.87 18.76
N VAL A 161 -5.76 13.44 19.82
CA VAL A 161 -6.35 12.66 20.94
C VAL A 161 -7.61 11.92 20.50
N GLN A 162 -8.47 12.55 19.69
CA GLN A 162 -9.65 11.89 19.15
C GLN A 162 -9.27 10.78 18.17
N ALA A 163 -8.32 11.03 17.26
CA ALA A 163 -7.82 10.03 16.32
C ALA A 163 -7.24 8.81 17.04
N ARG A 164 -6.46 9.01 18.12
CA ARG A 164 -5.94 7.90 18.94
C ARG A 164 -7.06 7.09 19.59
N LYS A 165 -8.09 7.74 20.13
CA LYS A 165 -9.26 7.04 20.69
C LYS A 165 -10.02 6.26 19.64
N SER A 166 -10.21 6.83 18.45
CA SER A 166 -10.84 6.15 17.32
C SER A 166 -10.02 4.92 16.91
N TYR A 167 -8.69 5.06 16.75
CA TYR A 167 -7.82 3.94 16.41
C TYR A 167 -8.00 2.74 17.34
N TYR A 168 -7.93 2.94 18.66
CA TYR A 168 -8.09 1.82 19.61
C TYR A 168 -9.49 1.23 19.58
N ARG A 169 -10.54 2.06 19.44
CA ARG A 169 -11.91 1.56 19.30
C ARG A 169 -12.06 0.66 18.07
N GLU A 170 -11.57 1.10 16.91
CA GLU A 170 -11.68 0.32 15.67
C GLU A 170 -10.88 -0.99 15.75
N VAL A 171 -9.71 -0.97 16.42
CA VAL A 171 -8.94 -2.21 16.69
C VAL A 171 -9.72 -3.18 17.59
N GLU A 172 -10.38 -2.67 18.64
CA GLU A 172 -11.23 -3.49 19.51
C GLU A 172 -12.44 -4.07 18.76
N PHE A 173 -13.05 -3.29 17.87
CA PHE A 173 -14.17 -3.73 17.04
C PHE A 173 -13.75 -4.78 15.99
N ASP A 174 -12.59 -4.61 15.34
CA ASP A 174 -12.02 -5.62 14.43
C ASP A 174 -11.78 -6.95 15.17
N ALA A 175 -11.20 -6.89 16.37
CA ALA A 175 -10.98 -8.07 17.22
C ALA A 175 -12.30 -8.76 17.63
N ALA A 176 -13.41 -8.02 17.70
CA ALA A 176 -14.75 -8.54 17.95
C ALA A 176 -15.48 -9.00 16.66
N GLY A 177 -14.87 -8.88 15.48
CA GLY A 177 -15.46 -9.23 14.19
C GLY A 177 -16.41 -8.18 13.61
N MET A 178 -16.37 -6.94 14.10
CA MET A 178 -17.23 -5.82 13.72
C MET A 178 -16.43 -4.77 12.91
N SER A 179 -15.78 -5.16 11.82
CA SER A 179 -14.86 -4.28 11.09
C SER A 179 -15.57 -3.27 10.17
N GLU A 180 -15.13 -2.01 10.23
CA GLU A 180 -15.61 -0.87 9.44
C GLU A 180 -14.78 -0.66 8.15
N PRO A 181 -15.27 0.07 7.12
CA PRO A 181 -14.59 0.26 5.83
C PRO A 181 -13.16 0.83 5.93
N GLN A 182 -12.84 1.60 6.97
CA GLN A 182 -11.55 2.27 7.16
C GLN A 182 -10.38 1.29 7.35
N LEU A 183 -10.66 0.03 7.69
CA LEU A 183 -9.68 -1.05 7.83
C LEU A 183 -9.37 -1.75 6.50
N HIS A 184 -10.20 -1.57 5.47
CA HIS A 184 -10.15 -2.40 4.26
C HIS A 184 -9.69 -1.64 3.02
N ALA A 185 -9.54 -0.32 3.11
CA ALA A 185 -9.07 0.51 2.00
C ALA A 185 -8.48 1.85 2.49
N LEU A 186 -7.64 2.44 1.64
CA LEU A 186 -7.28 3.85 1.76
C LEU A 186 -8.46 4.72 1.30
N LEU A 187 -8.86 5.63 2.18
CA LEU A 187 -9.92 6.62 1.94
C LEU A 187 -9.36 8.02 1.71
N LEU A 188 -8.04 8.11 1.62
CA LEU A 188 -7.30 9.36 1.39
C LEU A 188 -7.70 9.98 0.06
N THR A 189 -8.04 11.27 0.10
CA THR A 189 -8.11 12.11 -1.09
C THR A 189 -6.82 12.94 -1.13
N PRO A 190 -5.86 12.62 -2.01
CA PRO A 190 -4.60 13.36 -2.12
C PRO A 190 -4.80 14.82 -2.56
#